data_AF-A0A920F470-F1
#
_entry.id   AF-A0A920F470-F1
#
_cell.length_a   1.000
_cell.length_b   1.000
_cell.length_c   1.000
_cell.angle_alpha   90.00
_cell.angle_beta   90.00
_cell.angle_gamma   90.00
#
_symmetry.space_group_name_H-M   'P 1'
#
loop_
_entity.id
_entity.type
_entity.pdbx_description
1 polymer ?
#
loop_
_entity_poly.entity_id
_entity_poly.type
_entity_poly.pdbx_seq_one_letter_code
_entity_poly.pdbx_strand_id
1 'polypeptide(L)'
;MLIVFTFDMSKEIKDQVEQLLDNWMEAFNNKDMEGWSNTHNFPHVRIAGGQVSLWETKDDYISHFSKPDMFESLEAAGWHHSKWVSRDFDLISEEKVHVSVVFQRYDKENKPHSKYEALYVVTKINSNWGVQVRSSLAP
;
A
#
# COMPACT_ATOMS: atom_id res chain seq x y z
N MET A 1 15.09 11.75 -33.63
CA MET A 1 13.69 11.34 -33.45
C MET A 1 13.66 10.37 -32.28
N LEU A 2 13.37 10.86 -31.07
CA LEU A 2 13.60 10.10 -29.83
C LEU A 2 12.60 10.57 -28.75
N ILE A 3 11.29 10.36 -28.99
CA ILE A 3 10.23 10.75 -28.04
C ILE A 3 9.16 9.64 -27.87
N VAL A 4 9.19 8.55 -28.63
CA VAL A 4 8.09 7.58 -28.65
C VAL A 4 8.25 6.43 -27.62
N PHE A 5 9.45 6.16 -27.12
CA PHE A 5 9.69 5.00 -26.22
C PHE A 5 9.40 5.27 -24.73
N THR A 6 9.49 6.51 -24.26
CA THR A 6 9.35 6.81 -22.82
C THR A 6 7.90 6.82 -22.34
N PHE A 7 6.95 7.19 -23.20
CA PHE A 7 5.53 7.21 -22.85
C PHE A 7 4.96 5.81 -22.62
N ASP A 8 5.34 4.84 -23.46
CA ASP A 8 4.83 3.47 -23.40
C ASP A 8 5.29 2.74 -22.13
N MET A 9 6.59 2.87 -21.82
CA MET A 9 7.17 2.31 -20.60
C MET A 9 6.54 2.88 -19.32
N SER A 10 6.28 4.19 -19.28
CA SER A 10 5.64 4.80 -18.11
C SER A 10 4.22 4.28 -17.89
N LYS A 11 3.51 3.91 -18.96
CA LYS A 11 2.17 3.33 -18.87
C LYS A 11 2.24 1.89 -18.36
N GLU A 12 3.12 1.06 -18.91
CA GLU A 12 3.27 -0.32 -18.46
C GLU A 12 3.64 -0.41 -16.96
N ILE A 13 4.55 0.46 -16.51
CA ILE A 13 4.93 0.54 -15.08
C ILE A 13 3.74 0.96 -14.22
N LYS A 14 2.93 1.94 -14.66
CA LYS A 14 1.71 2.32 -13.95
C LYS A 14 0.74 1.15 -13.84
N ASP A 15 0.44 0.47 -14.95
CA ASP A 15 -0.48 -0.66 -14.98
C ASP A 15 -0.04 -1.78 -14.00
N GLN A 16 1.27 -2.08 -13.94
CA GLN A 16 1.84 -3.05 -12.98
C GLN A 16 1.69 -2.60 -11.53
N VAL A 17 1.94 -1.31 -11.24
CA VAL A 17 1.81 -0.77 -9.89
C VAL A 17 0.34 -0.61 -9.47
N GLU A 18 -0.56 -0.27 -10.38
CA GLU A 18 -2.01 -0.27 -10.13
C GLU A 18 -2.49 -1.67 -9.72
N GLN A 19 -2.10 -2.70 -10.47
CA GLN A 19 -2.43 -4.09 -10.13
C GLN A 19 -1.86 -4.51 -8.76
N LEU A 20 -0.63 -4.12 -8.43
CA LEU A 20 -0.05 -4.34 -7.11
C LEU A 20 -0.91 -3.69 -6.01
N LEU A 21 -1.34 -2.44 -6.21
CA LEU A 21 -2.16 -1.72 -5.23
C LEU A 21 -3.60 -2.26 -5.13
N ASP A 22 -4.13 -2.83 -6.21
CA ASP A 22 -5.39 -3.57 -6.17
C ASP A 22 -5.26 -4.84 -5.33
N ASN A 23 -4.22 -5.64 -5.56
CA ASN A 23 -3.91 -6.83 -4.75
C ASN A 23 -3.68 -6.47 -3.28
N TRP A 24 -3.02 -5.34 -3.01
CA TRP A 24 -2.81 -4.82 -1.66
C TRP A 24 -4.13 -4.55 -0.95
N MET A 25 -5.08 -3.89 -1.63
CA MET A 25 -6.38 -3.53 -1.06
C MET A 25 -7.28 -4.74 -0.89
N GLU A 26 -7.25 -5.67 -1.83
CA GLU A 26 -7.97 -6.94 -1.74
C GLU A 26 -7.48 -7.76 -0.55
N ALA A 27 -6.17 -8.00 -0.43
CA ALA A 27 -5.61 -8.75 0.68
C ALA A 27 -5.91 -8.08 2.04
N PHE A 28 -5.78 -6.75 2.12
CA PHE A 28 -6.13 -6.01 3.33
C PHE A 28 -7.61 -6.17 3.71
N ASN A 29 -8.52 -6.05 2.75
CA ASN A 29 -9.96 -6.20 3.00
C ASN A 29 -10.36 -7.64 3.34
N ASN A 30 -9.65 -8.63 2.80
CA ASN A 30 -9.84 -10.04 3.12
C ASN A 30 -9.16 -10.45 4.44
N LYS A 31 -8.47 -9.51 5.12
CA LYS A 31 -7.66 -9.76 6.33
C LYS A 31 -6.60 -10.84 6.11
N ASP A 32 -6.14 -10.98 4.86
CA ASP A 32 -5.12 -11.94 4.47
C ASP A 32 -3.74 -11.36 4.77
N MET A 33 -3.22 -11.63 5.97
CA MET A 33 -1.91 -11.12 6.41
C MET A 33 -0.75 -11.60 5.52
N GLU A 34 -0.83 -12.84 5.03
CA GLU A 34 0.20 -13.45 4.19
C GLU A 34 0.16 -12.86 2.78
N GLY A 35 -1.02 -12.74 2.17
CA GLY A 35 -1.23 -12.06 0.90
C GLY A 35 -0.87 -10.58 0.97
N TRP A 36 -1.23 -9.91 2.06
CA TRP A 36 -0.93 -8.50 2.25
C TRP A 36 0.57 -8.27 2.36
N SER A 37 1.27 -9.06 3.18
CA SER A 37 2.73 -8.97 3.29
C SER A 37 3.46 -9.34 1.98
N ASN A 38 2.89 -10.19 1.11
CA ASN A 38 3.42 -10.45 -0.24
C ASN A 38 3.36 -9.23 -1.18
N THR A 39 2.55 -8.21 -0.90
CA THR A 39 2.50 -6.97 -1.69
C THR A 39 3.56 -5.94 -1.27
N HIS A 40 4.40 -6.27 -0.29
CA HIS A 40 5.43 -5.40 0.23
C HIS A 40 6.82 -5.84 -0.22
N ASN A 41 7.71 -4.86 -0.38
CA ASN A 41 9.14 -5.11 -0.43
C ASN A 41 9.75 -4.86 0.94
N PHE A 42 10.72 -5.70 1.31
CA PHE A 42 11.44 -5.64 2.58
C PHE A 42 12.91 -5.28 2.34
N PRO A 43 13.54 -4.47 3.22
CA PRO A 43 12.97 -3.87 4.43
C PRO A 43 11.84 -2.87 4.13
N HIS A 44 10.79 -2.89 4.95
CA HIS A 44 9.59 -2.06 4.79
C HIS A 44 9.55 -0.94 5.84
N VAL A 45 9.25 0.29 5.40
CA VAL A 45 9.18 1.46 6.27
C VAL A 45 7.75 1.99 6.35
N ARG A 46 7.28 2.26 7.57
CA ARG A 46 6.05 3.05 7.82
C ARG A 46 6.38 4.32 8.55
N ILE A 47 5.84 5.45 8.08
CA ILE A 47 5.91 6.75 8.73
C ILE A 47 4.49 7.20 9.06
N ALA A 48 4.15 7.25 10.34
CA ALA A 48 2.83 7.67 10.81
C ALA A 48 2.89 8.07 12.29
N GLY A 49 2.02 8.97 12.73
CA GLY A 49 1.93 9.36 14.15
C GLY A 49 3.22 9.93 14.75
N GLY A 50 4.09 10.54 13.93
CA GLY A 50 5.40 11.04 14.36
C GLY A 50 6.46 9.96 14.61
N GLN A 51 6.20 8.71 14.20
CA GLN A 51 7.11 7.57 14.35
C GLN A 51 7.56 7.05 12.98
N VAL A 52 8.77 6.49 12.96
CA VAL A 52 9.28 5.68 11.85
C VAL A 52 9.40 4.25 12.34
N SER A 53 8.66 3.35 11.71
CA SER A 53 8.70 1.90 11.96
C SER A 53 9.40 1.22 10.79
N LEU A 54 10.23 0.22 11.11
CA LEU A 54 11.00 -0.56 10.15
C LEU A 54 10.78 -2.04 10.44
N TRP A 55 10.46 -2.81 9.41
CA TRP A 55 10.44 -4.27 9.46
C TRP A 55 11.45 -4.78 8.44
N GLU A 56 12.46 -5.51 8.91
CA GLU A 56 13.55 -5.99 8.06
C GLU A 56 13.09 -7.13 7.16
N THR A 57 12.17 -7.95 7.66
CA THR A 57 11.68 -9.14 6.96
C THR A 57 10.16 -9.20 6.93
N LYS A 58 9.65 -10.06 6.05
CA LYS A 58 8.24 -10.43 5.99
C LYS A 58 7.73 -10.98 7.32
N ASP A 59 8.52 -11.83 7.97
CA ASP A 59 8.16 -12.46 9.24
C ASP A 59 8.05 -11.44 10.39
N ASP A 60 8.94 -10.44 10.42
CA ASP A 60 8.86 -9.33 11.39
C ASP A 60 7.54 -8.56 11.23
N TYR A 61 7.16 -8.29 9.98
CA TYR A 61 5.95 -7.57 9.63
C TYR A 61 4.69 -8.34 10.04
N ILE A 62 4.59 -9.61 9.66
CA ILE A 62 3.47 -10.49 10.04
C ILE A 62 3.38 -10.61 11.56
N SER A 63 4.51 -10.83 12.23
CA SER A 63 4.55 -10.99 13.69
C SER A 63 4.06 -9.74 14.40
N HIS A 64 4.42 -8.55 13.92
CA HIS A 64 4.00 -7.28 14.48
C HIS A 64 2.48 -7.06 14.35
N PHE A 65 1.89 -7.36 13.19
CA PHE A 65 0.49 -7.08 12.93
C PHE A 65 -0.48 -8.19 13.33
N SER A 66 0.02 -9.38 13.68
CA SER A 66 -0.81 -10.52 14.11
C SER A 66 -0.96 -10.61 15.64
N LYS A 67 -0.15 -9.89 16.42
CA LYS A 67 -0.14 -9.97 17.89
C LYS A 67 0.16 -8.61 18.55
N PRO A 68 -0.86 -7.83 18.96
CA PRO A 68 -2.29 -8.09 18.77
C PRO A 68 -2.69 -8.04 17.29
N ASP A 69 -3.76 -8.76 16.92
CA ASP A 69 -4.27 -8.74 15.55
C ASP A 69 -4.80 -7.34 15.21
N MET A 70 -4.17 -6.71 14.22
CA MET A 70 -4.55 -5.36 13.80
C MET A 70 -5.96 -5.32 13.21
N PHE A 71 -6.42 -6.39 12.55
CA PHE A 71 -7.72 -6.42 11.89
C PHE A 71 -8.84 -6.52 12.93
N GLU A 72 -8.65 -7.29 14.01
CA GLU A 72 -9.57 -7.27 15.16
C GLU A 72 -9.68 -5.85 15.76
N SER A 73 -8.54 -5.15 15.88
CA SER A 73 -8.51 -3.78 16.39
C SER A 73 -9.24 -2.79 15.46
N LEU A 74 -9.12 -2.99 14.14
CA LEU A 74 -9.84 -2.18 13.15
C LEU A 74 -11.35 -2.44 13.19
N GLU A 75 -11.76 -3.70 13.27
CA GLU A 75 -13.18 -4.06 13.37
C GLU A 75 -13.83 -3.53 14.65
N ALA A 76 -13.12 -3.61 15.78
CA ALA A 76 -13.56 -3.01 17.04
C ALA A 76 -13.74 -1.49 16.92
N ALA A 77 -12.97 -0.84 16.05
CA ALA A 77 -13.08 0.58 15.72
C ALA A 77 -14.12 0.89 14.62
N GLY A 78 -14.93 -0.09 14.19
CA GLY A 78 -16.02 0.09 13.22
C GLY A 78 -15.63 -0.09 11.74
N TRP A 79 -14.41 -0.56 11.46
CA TRP A 79 -13.98 -0.87 10.09
C TRP A 79 -14.58 -2.19 9.59
N HIS A 80 -14.98 -2.22 8.32
CA HIS A 80 -15.32 -3.44 7.58
C HIS A 80 -14.46 -3.62 6.34
N HIS A 81 -14.28 -2.55 5.56
CA HIS A 81 -13.44 -2.58 4.36
C HIS A 81 -12.94 -1.17 4.01
N SER A 82 -11.97 -1.12 3.10
CA SER A 82 -11.38 0.10 2.56
C SER A 82 -11.49 0.14 1.05
N LYS A 83 -11.43 1.33 0.46
CA LYS A 83 -11.31 1.54 -0.99
C LYS A 83 -10.31 2.63 -1.29
N TRP A 84 -9.63 2.51 -2.43
CA TRP A 84 -8.92 3.63 -3.05
C TRP A 84 -9.94 4.70 -3.48
N VAL A 85 -9.67 5.94 -3.14
CA VAL A 85 -10.41 7.14 -3.59
C VAL A 85 -9.65 7.81 -4.73
N SER A 86 -8.34 7.93 -4.61
CA SER A 86 -7.45 8.34 -5.70
C SER A 86 -6.09 7.65 -5.58
N ARG A 87 -5.39 7.56 -6.71
CA ARG A 87 -4.02 7.05 -6.85
C ARG A 87 -3.33 7.89 -7.91
N ASP A 88 -2.58 8.89 -7.47
CA ASP A 88 -1.90 9.84 -8.33
C ASP A 88 -0.41 9.48 -8.41
N PHE A 89 0.08 9.22 -9.62
CA PHE A 89 1.45 8.78 -9.88
C PHE A 89 2.39 9.96 -10.05
N ASP A 90 3.23 10.24 -9.05
CA ASP A 90 4.02 11.46 -8.96
C ASP A 90 5.42 11.33 -9.60
N LEU A 91 6.15 10.26 -9.27
CA LEU A 91 7.48 9.98 -9.79
C LEU A 91 7.50 8.56 -10.34
N ILE A 92 8.05 8.36 -11.53
CA ILE A 92 8.04 7.07 -12.22
C ILE A 92 9.41 6.84 -12.86
N SER A 93 10.02 5.70 -12.53
CA SER A 93 11.17 5.14 -13.19
C SER A 93 11.02 3.62 -13.31
N GLU A 94 11.93 2.99 -14.04
CA GLU A 94 11.95 1.53 -14.22
C GLU A 94 12.08 0.74 -12.89
N GLU A 95 12.57 1.40 -11.84
CA GLU A 95 12.90 0.77 -10.55
C GLU A 95 12.05 1.27 -9.39
N LYS A 96 11.39 2.43 -9.54
CA LYS A 96 10.69 3.10 -8.44
C LYS A 96 9.53 3.95 -8.92
N VAL A 97 8.44 3.88 -8.16
CA VAL A 97 7.26 4.71 -8.35
C VAL A 97 6.84 5.35 -7.02
N HIS A 98 6.49 6.63 -7.06
CA HIS A 98 5.83 7.32 -5.96
C HIS A 98 4.36 7.50 -6.32
N VAL A 99 3.48 7.12 -5.40
CA VAL A 99 2.03 7.22 -5.58
C VAL A 99 1.44 7.96 -4.39
N SER A 100 0.90 9.16 -4.62
CA SER A 100 0.02 9.83 -3.67
C SER A 100 -1.34 9.15 -3.71
N VAL A 101 -1.74 8.57 -2.58
CA VAL A 101 -2.99 7.81 -2.47
C VAL A 101 -3.92 8.44 -1.45
N VAL A 102 -5.21 8.33 -1.74
CA VAL A 102 -6.27 8.60 -0.77
C VAL A 102 -7.07 7.33 -0.62
N PHE A 103 -7.28 6.87 0.61
CA PHE A 103 -8.14 5.73 0.88
C PHE A 103 -9.23 6.06 1.91
N GLN A 104 -10.38 5.43 1.75
CA GLN A 104 -11.54 5.59 2.62
C GLN A 104 -11.87 4.24 3.25
N ARG A 105 -12.06 4.24 4.56
CA ARG A 105 -12.62 3.14 5.35
C ARG A 105 -14.13 3.26 5.41
N TYR A 106 -14.79 2.11 5.41
CA TYR A 106 -16.24 1.97 5.46
C TYR A 106 -16.63 0.99 6.56
N ASP A 107 -17.81 1.19 7.13
CA ASP A 107 -18.44 0.23 8.03
C ASP A 107 -19.17 -0.89 7.26
N LYS A 108 -19.79 -1.81 8.00
CA LYS A 108 -20.56 -2.94 7.45
C LYS A 108 -21.80 -2.53 6.64
N GLU A 109 -22.30 -1.31 6.82
CA GLU A 109 -23.45 -0.75 6.10
C GLU A 109 -22.99 0.03 4.85
N ASN A 110 -21.70 -0.05 4.49
CA ASN A 110 -21.06 0.73 3.43
C ASN A 110 -21.09 2.26 3.67
N LYS A 111 -21.23 2.72 4.92
CA LYS A 111 -21.13 4.14 5.23
C LYS A 111 -19.66 4.55 5.38
N PRO A 112 -19.23 5.68 4.81
CA PRO A 112 -17.88 6.19 5.00
C PRO A 112 -17.60 6.46 6.49
N HIS A 113 -16.51 5.89 7.00
CA HIS A 113 -16.08 6.01 8.38
C HIS A 113 -14.92 6.99 8.54
N SER A 114 -13.80 6.74 7.86
CA SER A 114 -12.61 7.61 7.92
C SER A 114 -11.84 7.63 6.61
N LYS A 115 -11.21 8.77 6.31
CA LYS A 115 -10.49 9.04 5.06
C LYS A 115 -9.07 9.49 5.37
N TYR A 116 -8.09 8.96 4.66
CA TYR A 116 -6.69 9.27 4.90
C TYR A 116 -5.92 9.50 3.60
N GLU A 117 -4.95 10.40 3.69
CA GLU A 117 -3.96 10.66 2.66
C GLU A 117 -2.66 9.92 3.01
N ALA A 118 -1.96 9.40 2.01
CA ALA A 118 -0.67 8.77 2.17
C ALA A 118 0.20 8.90 0.91
N LEU A 119 1.51 8.85 1.08
CA LEU A 119 2.48 8.64 0.02
C LEU A 119 2.99 7.20 0.10
N TYR A 120 2.86 6.47 -0.99
CA TYR A 120 3.41 5.12 -1.13
C TYR A 120 4.63 5.18 -2.06
N VAL A 121 5.75 4.62 -1.61
CA VAL A 121 6.92 4.38 -2.47
C VAL A 121 6.97 2.90 -2.81
N VAL A 122 6.80 2.61 -4.08
CA VAL A 122 6.80 1.26 -4.65
C VAL A 122 8.13 1.06 -5.37
N THR A 123 8.81 -0.03 -5.10
CA THR A 123 10.12 -0.34 -5.69
C THR A 123 10.08 -1.66 -6.43
N LYS A 124 10.96 -1.83 -7.41
CA LYS A 124 11.15 -3.09 -8.14
C LYS A 124 12.43 -3.76 -7.65
N ILE A 125 12.29 -4.91 -6.98
CA ILE A 125 13.42 -5.69 -6.47
C ILE A 125 13.37 -7.08 -7.12
N ASN A 126 14.45 -7.50 -7.77
CA ASN A 126 14.53 -8.78 -8.48
C ASN A 126 13.34 -8.99 -9.45
N SER A 127 12.96 -7.92 -10.17
CA SER A 127 11.81 -7.85 -11.08
C SER A 127 10.42 -7.84 -10.45
N ASN A 128 10.31 -7.86 -9.12
CA ASN A 128 9.03 -7.81 -8.41
C ASN A 128 8.76 -6.42 -7.85
N TRP A 129 7.60 -5.86 -8.19
CA TRP A 129 7.11 -4.62 -7.58
C TRP A 129 6.53 -4.89 -6.19
N GLY A 130 6.86 -4.03 -5.24
CA GLY A 130 6.33 -4.10 -3.88
C GLY A 130 6.30 -2.74 -3.20
N VAL A 131 5.33 -2.52 -2.32
CA VAL A 131 5.25 -1.31 -1.49
C VAL A 131 6.38 -1.36 -0.47
N GLN A 132 7.37 -0.46 -0.58
CA GLN A 132 8.51 -0.43 0.33
C GLN A 132 8.40 0.64 1.40
N VAL A 133 7.72 1.75 1.11
CA VAL A 133 7.46 2.81 2.10
C VAL A 133 5.99 3.19 2.07
N ARG A 134 5.39 3.36 3.25
CA ARG A 134 4.09 4.03 3.42
C ARG A 134 4.23 5.17 4.42
N SER A 135 3.96 6.39 3.96
CA SER A 135 3.86 7.56 4.83
C SER A 135 2.41 8.01 4.85
N SER A 136 1.71 7.90 5.98
CA SER A 136 0.26 8.11 6.03
C SER A 136 -0.17 9.01 7.18
N LEU A 137 -1.26 9.76 6.96
CA LEU A 137 -1.99 10.48 8.01
C LEU A 137 -2.97 9.57 8.78
N ALA A 138 -2.96 8.26 8.49
CA ALA A 138 -3.68 7.27 9.26
C ALA A 138 -2.91 6.93 10.55
N PRO A 139 -3.60 6.86 11.72
CA PRO A 139 -2.99 6.41 12.97
C PRO A 139 -2.47 4.97 12.84
#